data_AF-A0A1B7VFQ3-F1
#
_entry.id   AF-A0A1B7VFQ3-F1
#
_cell.length_a   1.000
_cell.length_b   1.000
_cell.length_c   1.000
_cell.angle_alpha   90.00
_cell.angle_beta   90.00
_cell.angle_gamma   90.00
#
_symmetry.space_group_name_H-M   'P 1'
#
loop_
_entity.id
_entity.type
_entity.pdbx_description
1 polymer ?
#
loop_
_entity_poly.entity_id
_entity_poly.type
_entity_poly.pdbx_seq_one_letter_code
_entity_poly.pdbx_strand_id
1 'polypeptide(L)'
;VGSVDTNDYYSFNVGIQSNLTLSLTGLTANADVQLLNGSGGVITTSAKSGTTSESIASLLNTGNYFVRVYRSSGDTNYSLSLNATPIDNAGNTTATARNIGTLTGTQSFSNWVGSLDTNDYYSFNVGTQSNLTLSLTGLTANADVELLNSSGTVITTAAATGTTSESITRLLSTGTYYARVYQS
;
A
#
# COMPACT_ATOMS: atom_id res chain seq x y z
N VAL A 1 -12.40 25.48 11.00
CA VAL A 1 -11.48 26.14 11.97
C VAL A 1 -11.75 27.65 12.12
N GLY A 2 -11.61 28.17 13.34
CA GLY A 2 -11.89 29.55 13.73
C GLY A 2 -11.45 29.85 15.16
N SER A 3 -11.77 31.04 15.65
CA SER A 3 -11.36 31.57 16.95
C SER A 3 -11.82 30.75 18.16
N VAL A 4 -12.93 30.02 18.02
CA VAL A 4 -13.50 29.13 19.05
C VAL A 4 -13.12 27.66 18.82
N ASP A 5 -12.91 27.28 17.56
CA ASP A 5 -12.57 25.92 17.14
C ASP A 5 -11.30 25.93 16.29
N THR A 6 -10.15 25.81 16.96
CA THR A 6 -8.86 26.08 16.32
C THR A 6 -8.32 24.92 15.51
N ASN A 7 -8.89 23.72 15.63
CA ASN A 7 -8.33 22.51 15.04
C ASN A 7 -9.42 21.51 14.65
N ASP A 8 -9.34 21.02 13.41
CA ASP A 8 -10.10 19.88 12.94
C ASP A 8 -9.14 18.72 12.66
N TYR A 9 -9.49 17.52 13.15
CA TYR A 9 -8.70 16.30 12.94
C TYR A 9 -9.49 15.27 12.14
N TYR A 10 -8.82 14.70 11.14
CA TYR A 10 -9.33 13.62 10.30
C TYR A 10 -8.40 12.42 10.40
N SER A 11 -8.93 11.21 10.36
CA SER A 11 -8.15 9.97 10.37
C SER A 11 -8.39 9.17 9.09
N PHE A 12 -7.35 8.50 8.60
CA PHE A 12 -7.46 7.55 7.51
C PHE A 12 -6.47 6.40 7.69
N ASN A 13 -6.76 5.27 7.06
CA ASN A 13 -5.85 4.12 7.01
C ASN A 13 -5.29 3.97 5.60
N VAL A 14 -4.00 3.68 5.52
CA VAL A 14 -3.32 3.25 4.31
C VAL A 14 -3.11 1.74 4.45
N GLY A 15 -3.86 0.95 3.67
CA GLY A 15 -3.76 -0.51 3.69
C GLY A 15 -2.56 -1.05 2.91
N ILE A 16 -2.08 -0.28 1.92
CA ILE A 16 -0.97 -0.62 1.03
C ILE A 16 -0.15 0.64 0.80
N GLN A 17 1.17 0.49 0.67
CA GLN A 17 2.04 1.64 0.43
C GLN A 17 1.51 2.48 -0.75
N SER A 18 1.29 3.77 -0.50
CA SER A 18 0.56 4.64 -1.43
C SER A 18 1.20 6.03 -1.52
N ASN A 19 1.11 6.64 -2.70
CA ASN A 19 1.36 8.07 -2.89
C ASN A 19 0.13 8.86 -2.45
N LEU A 20 0.24 9.59 -1.34
CA LEU A 20 -0.78 10.52 -0.87
C LEU A 20 -0.65 11.86 -1.61
N THR A 21 -1.78 12.39 -2.05
CA THR A 21 -1.98 13.81 -2.35
C THR A 21 -3.10 14.36 -1.46
N LEU A 22 -2.86 15.51 -0.86
CA LEU A 22 -3.78 16.21 0.02
C LEU A 22 -3.88 17.66 -0.42
N SER A 23 -5.09 18.21 -0.45
CA SER A 23 -5.34 19.63 -0.73
C SER A 23 -6.35 20.25 0.23
N LEU A 24 -6.05 21.47 0.67
CA LEU A 24 -6.97 22.32 1.45
C LEU A 24 -7.28 23.56 0.61
N THR A 25 -8.56 23.81 0.36
CA THR A 25 -9.03 24.86 -0.56
C THR A 25 -10.22 25.60 0.03
N GLY A 26 -10.68 26.67 -0.64
CA GLY A 26 -11.86 27.43 -0.23
C GLY A 26 -11.64 28.34 0.98
N LEU A 27 -10.38 28.67 1.28
CA LEU A 27 -10.01 29.52 2.40
C LEU A 27 -10.43 30.98 2.18
N THR A 28 -11.11 31.56 3.18
CA THR A 28 -11.42 33.00 3.29
C THR A 28 -10.57 33.70 4.34
N ALA A 29 -9.88 32.94 5.19
CA ALA A 29 -8.85 33.39 6.11
C ALA A 29 -7.76 32.28 6.24
N ASN A 30 -6.67 32.54 6.96
CA ASN A 30 -5.52 31.64 6.94
C ASN A 30 -5.72 30.39 7.81
N ALA A 31 -5.58 29.22 7.19
CA ALA A 31 -5.53 27.93 7.85
C ALA A 31 -4.48 27.05 7.18
N ASP A 32 -3.76 26.30 8.01
CA ASP A 32 -2.66 25.45 7.60
C ASP A 32 -3.06 23.97 7.75
N VAL A 33 -2.29 23.06 7.16
CA VAL A 33 -2.55 21.62 7.26
C VAL A 33 -1.29 20.82 7.59
N GLN A 34 -1.43 19.84 8.48
CA GLN A 34 -0.40 18.87 8.83
C GLN A 34 -0.85 17.46 8.48
N LEU A 35 0.09 16.66 8.01
CA LEU A 35 -0.02 15.21 7.99
C LEU A 35 0.71 14.65 9.21
N LEU A 36 0.06 13.76 9.94
CA LEU A 36 0.55 13.16 11.18
C LEU A 36 0.60 11.64 11.04
N ASN A 37 1.57 11.01 11.71
CA ASN A 37 1.64 9.55 11.85
C ASN A 37 0.61 9.02 12.86
N GLY A 38 0.50 7.69 12.99
CA GLY A 38 -0.44 7.02 13.88
C GLY A 38 -0.25 7.32 15.39
N SER A 39 0.89 7.89 15.77
CA SER A 39 1.18 8.34 17.14
C SER A 39 0.93 9.84 17.34
N GLY A 40 0.42 10.55 16.32
CA GLY A 40 0.18 12.00 16.34
C GLY A 40 1.42 12.86 16.05
N GLY A 41 2.56 12.25 15.72
CA GLY A 41 3.77 12.97 15.34
C GLY A 41 3.66 13.57 13.94
N VAL A 42 4.09 14.82 13.76
CA VAL A 42 4.04 15.52 12.47
C VAL A 42 5.01 14.85 11.48
N ILE A 43 4.48 14.41 10.35
CA ILE A 43 5.26 13.94 9.20
C ILE A 43 5.65 15.15 8.34
N THR A 44 4.66 15.97 7.98
CA THR A 44 4.88 17.15 7.14
C THR A 44 3.78 18.19 7.35
N THR A 45 4.05 19.44 6.99
CA THR A 45 3.15 20.59 7.14
C THR A 45 3.17 21.43 5.87
N SER A 46 2.01 21.92 5.46
CA SER A 46 1.86 23.00 4.48
C SER A 46 1.22 24.18 5.22
N ALA A 47 1.91 25.32 5.20
CA ALA A 47 1.53 26.54 5.91
C ALA A 47 1.83 27.78 5.05
N LYS A 48 1.19 27.87 3.87
CA LYS A 48 1.33 29.03 3.00
C LYS A 48 0.54 30.19 3.63
N SER A 49 0.99 31.41 3.37
CA SER A 49 0.34 32.58 3.94
C SER A 49 -1.00 32.91 3.26
N GLY A 50 -1.93 33.47 4.03
CA GLY A 50 -3.15 34.09 3.52
C GLY A 50 -4.21 33.07 3.16
N THR A 51 -4.83 33.19 1.98
CA THR A 51 -5.90 32.29 1.50
C THR A 51 -5.40 31.34 0.41
N THR A 52 -4.08 31.16 0.31
CA THR A 52 -3.48 30.27 -0.69
C THR A 52 -3.84 28.83 -0.35
N SER A 53 -4.18 28.02 -1.34
CA SER A 53 -4.47 26.60 -1.09
C SER A 53 -3.25 25.84 -0.56
N GLU A 54 -3.47 25.04 0.48
CA GLU A 54 -2.45 24.15 1.03
C GLU A 54 -2.40 22.82 0.28
N SER A 55 -1.21 22.22 0.23
CA SER A 55 -1.01 20.98 -0.51
C SER A 55 0.12 20.15 0.10
N ILE A 56 -0.12 18.86 0.30
CA ILE A 56 0.89 17.89 0.76
C ILE A 56 0.93 16.72 -0.22
N ALA A 57 2.14 16.29 -0.59
CA ALA A 57 2.38 15.01 -1.25
C ALA A 57 3.37 14.20 -0.41
N SER A 58 3.08 12.93 -0.17
CA SER A 58 3.93 12.05 0.65
C SER A 58 3.76 10.59 0.27
N LEU A 59 4.87 9.84 0.27
CA LEU A 59 4.82 8.38 0.24
C LEU A 59 4.47 7.87 1.64
N LEU A 60 3.43 7.04 1.75
CA LEU A 60 2.99 6.48 3.03
C LEU A 60 3.06 4.97 2.99
N ASN A 61 3.69 4.39 4.02
CA ASN A 61 3.62 2.95 4.29
C ASN A 61 2.27 2.58 4.89
N THR A 62 2.01 1.28 4.99
CA THR A 62 0.81 0.76 5.64
C THR A 62 0.68 1.30 7.07
N GLY A 63 -0.49 1.81 7.45
CA GLY A 63 -0.70 2.33 8.80
C GLY A 63 -1.84 3.32 8.91
N ASN A 64 -2.08 3.77 10.14
CA ASN A 64 -3.04 4.80 10.46
C ASN A 64 -2.37 6.17 10.45
N TYR A 65 -3.05 7.16 9.89
CA TYR A 65 -2.56 8.53 9.75
C TYR A 65 -3.67 9.51 10.12
N PHE A 66 -3.26 10.74 10.43
CA PHE A 66 -4.18 11.83 10.69
C PHE A 66 -3.84 13.05 9.86
N VAL A 67 -4.85 13.82 9.52
CA VAL A 67 -4.71 15.18 9.03
C VAL A 67 -5.19 16.12 10.11
N ARG A 68 -4.40 17.16 10.38
CA ARG A 68 -4.82 18.28 11.23
C ARG A 68 -4.93 19.52 10.37
N VAL A 69 -6.13 20.06 10.24
CA VAL A 69 -6.34 21.43 9.74
C VAL A 69 -6.38 22.34 10.96
N TYR A 70 -5.58 23.38 10.97
CA TYR A 70 -5.52 24.30 12.11
C TYR A 70 -5.53 25.75 11.67
N ARG A 71 -6.20 26.57 12.47
CA ARG A 71 -6.28 28.00 12.23
C ARG A 71 -4.91 28.65 12.38
N SER A 72 -4.54 29.47 11.40
CA SER A 72 -3.38 30.35 11.46
C SER A 72 -3.81 31.79 11.79
N SER A 73 -4.80 32.34 11.07
CA SER A 73 -5.42 33.63 11.40
C SER A 73 -6.82 33.79 10.80
N GLY A 74 -7.69 34.52 11.50
CA GLY A 74 -9.09 34.71 11.09
C GLY A 74 -9.90 33.42 11.11
N ASP A 75 -11.18 33.51 10.75
CA ASP A 75 -12.09 32.37 10.78
C ASP A 75 -12.43 31.99 9.34
N THR A 76 -12.36 30.69 9.03
CA THR A 76 -12.50 30.22 7.65
C THR A 76 -13.22 28.89 7.56
N ASN A 77 -14.07 28.78 6.56
CA ASN A 77 -14.48 27.48 6.04
C ASN A 77 -13.37 26.93 5.13
N TYR A 78 -13.46 25.64 4.79
CA TYR A 78 -12.54 25.01 3.86
C TYR A 78 -13.16 23.76 3.24
N SER A 79 -12.53 23.31 2.16
CA SER A 79 -12.74 22.01 1.54
C SER A 79 -11.43 21.22 1.58
N LEU A 80 -11.45 20.05 2.22
CA LEU A 80 -10.32 19.14 2.33
C LEU A 80 -10.52 17.95 1.38
N SER A 81 -9.53 17.66 0.54
CA SER A 81 -9.52 16.50 -0.35
C SER A 81 -8.24 15.70 -0.19
N LEU A 82 -8.37 14.38 -0.13
CA LEU A 82 -7.27 13.43 -0.03
C LEU A 82 -7.44 12.35 -1.09
N ASN A 83 -6.35 11.98 -1.74
CA ASN A 83 -6.28 10.79 -2.59
C ASN A 83 -5.00 10.03 -2.26
N ALA A 84 -5.12 8.73 -2.03
CA ALA A 84 -3.98 7.83 -1.90
C ALA A 84 -4.02 6.85 -3.07
N THR A 85 -2.98 6.89 -3.90
CA THR A 85 -2.83 5.95 -5.03
C THR A 85 -1.85 4.85 -4.61
N PRO A 86 -2.29 3.58 -4.52
CA PRO A 86 -1.40 2.46 -4.24
C PRO A 86 -0.24 2.38 -5.23
N ILE A 87 0.92 1.94 -4.74
CA ILE A 87 2.08 1.66 -5.58
C ILE A 87 2.13 0.16 -5.84
N ASP A 88 2.19 -0.21 -7.12
CA ASP A 88 2.52 -1.57 -7.53
C ASP A 88 4.02 -1.80 -7.29
N ASN A 89 4.32 -2.73 -6.39
CA ASN A 89 5.67 -3.16 -6.06
C ASN A 89 6.03 -4.55 -6.64
N ALA A 90 5.12 -5.18 -7.40
CA ALA A 90 5.31 -6.49 -8.01
C ALA A 90 4.73 -6.53 -9.43
N GLY A 91 5.60 -6.65 -10.43
CA GLY A 91 5.13 -6.52 -11.81
C GLY A 91 4.16 -7.60 -12.27
N ASN A 92 3.35 -7.24 -13.27
CA ASN A 92 2.32 -8.08 -13.90
C ASN A 92 2.84 -9.21 -14.81
N THR A 93 4.16 -9.42 -14.89
CA THR A 93 4.78 -10.46 -15.72
C THR A 93 6.00 -11.07 -15.02
N THR A 94 6.44 -12.26 -15.45
CA THR A 94 7.70 -12.86 -14.96
C THR A 94 8.92 -11.98 -15.23
N ALA A 95 8.92 -11.19 -16.32
CA ALA A 95 10.01 -10.28 -16.66
C ALA A 95 10.11 -9.06 -15.74
N THR A 96 8.99 -8.62 -15.18
CA THR A 96 8.89 -7.49 -14.25
C THR A 96 8.66 -7.92 -12.81
N ALA A 97 8.79 -9.22 -12.52
CA ALA A 97 8.55 -9.79 -11.22
C ALA A 97 9.45 -9.15 -10.15
N ARG A 98 8.88 -8.87 -8.97
CA ARG A 98 9.65 -8.42 -7.83
C ARG A 98 10.66 -9.49 -7.42
N ASN A 99 11.94 -9.19 -7.57
CA ASN A 99 13.00 -10.08 -7.12
C ASN A 99 13.15 -10.00 -5.60
N ILE A 100 12.82 -11.09 -4.91
CA ILE A 100 12.94 -11.21 -3.44
C ILE A 100 14.21 -11.97 -3.02
N GLY A 101 15.10 -12.25 -3.98
CA GLY A 101 16.42 -12.83 -3.75
C GLY A 101 16.39 -14.33 -3.46
N THR A 102 17.38 -14.79 -2.71
CA THR A 102 17.46 -16.20 -2.28
C THR A 102 16.64 -16.38 -1.01
N LEU A 103 15.68 -17.30 -1.02
CA LEU A 103 14.92 -17.64 0.18
C LEU A 103 15.81 -18.37 1.17
N THR A 104 16.16 -17.69 2.25
CA THR A 104 16.92 -18.23 3.39
C THR A 104 16.08 -18.27 4.68
N GLY A 105 14.86 -17.74 4.64
CA GLY A 105 13.90 -17.67 5.74
C GLY A 105 12.58 -17.07 5.26
N THR A 106 11.65 -16.84 6.20
CA THR A 106 10.36 -16.22 5.90
C THR A 106 10.54 -14.78 5.43
N GLN A 107 9.93 -14.46 4.29
CA GLN A 107 9.75 -13.10 3.82
C GLN A 107 8.26 -12.81 3.72
N SER A 108 7.86 -11.58 4.02
CA SER A 108 6.45 -11.18 4.01
C SER A 108 6.30 -9.82 3.34
N PHE A 109 5.27 -9.72 2.49
CA PHE A 109 4.96 -8.54 1.71
C PHE A 109 3.45 -8.30 1.74
N SER A 110 3.05 -7.05 1.52
CA SER A 110 1.65 -6.68 1.34
C SER A 110 1.54 -5.90 0.04
N ASN A 111 0.59 -6.30 -0.80
CA ASN A 111 0.26 -5.66 -2.06
C ASN A 111 -1.22 -5.93 -2.39
N TRP A 112 -1.67 -5.54 -3.58
CA TRP A 112 -3.03 -5.79 -4.05
C TRP A 112 -3.01 -6.36 -5.46
N VAL A 113 -4.10 -7.05 -5.79
CA VAL A 113 -4.50 -7.34 -7.16
C VAL A 113 -5.93 -6.86 -7.37
N GLY A 114 -6.29 -6.55 -8.61
CA GLY A 114 -7.59 -6.00 -8.98
C GLY A 114 -7.68 -5.68 -10.47
N SER A 115 -8.72 -4.95 -10.86
CA SER A 115 -8.98 -4.61 -12.27
C SER A 115 -7.91 -3.71 -12.90
N LEU A 116 -7.21 -2.93 -12.09
CA LEU A 116 -6.12 -2.04 -12.50
C LEU A 116 -4.72 -2.68 -12.34
N ASP A 117 -4.62 -3.77 -11.58
CA ASP A 117 -3.39 -4.51 -11.33
C ASP A 117 -3.71 -6.01 -11.24
N THR A 118 -3.69 -6.68 -12.38
CA THR A 118 -4.29 -8.01 -12.51
C THR A 118 -3.47 -9.13 -11.88
N ASN A 119 -2.15 -8.92 -11.74
CA ASN A 119 -1.21 -9.93 -11.29
C ASN A 119 -0.05 -9.30 -10.55
N ASP A 120 0.35 -9.92 -9.45
CA ASP A 120 1.65 -9.70 -8.84
C ASP A 120 2.56 -10.90 -9.10
N TYR A 121 3.72 -10.67 -9.71
CA TYR A 121 4.77 -11.69 -9.81
C TYR A 121 5.92 -11.40 -8.83
N TYR A 122 6.34 -12.44 -8.12
CA TYR A 122 7.52 -12.45 -7.26
C TYR A 122 8.50 -13.50 -7.78
N SER A 123 9.78 -13.17 -7.92
CA SER A 123 10.83 -14.11 -8.32
C SER A 123 11.79 -14.38 -7.17
N PHE A 124 12.16 -15.64 -7.00
CA PHE A 124 13.04 -16.06 -5.92
C PHE A 124 13.93 -17.24 -6.30
N ASN A 125 15.02 -17.40 -5.56
CA ASN A 125 15.95 -18.52 -5.73
C ASN A 125 15.91 -19.45 -4.53
N VAL A 126 15.98 -20.75 -4.81
CA VAL A 126 16.20 -21.81 -3.83
C VAL A 126 17.66 -22.26 -3.98
N GLY A 127 18.49 -21.99 -2.97
CA GLY A 127 19.93 -22.32 -3.00
C GLY A 127 20.24 -23.78 -2.65
N THR A 128 19.38 -24.42 -1.86
CA THR A 128 19.47 -25.81 -1.45
C THR A 128 18.08 -26.42 -1.46
N GLN A 129 17.95 -27.68 -1.87
CA GLN A 129 16.65 -28.34 -1.91
C GLN A 129 15.92 -28.24 -0.56
N SER A 130 14.73 -27.65 -0.57
CA SER A 130 14.00 -27.27 0.65
C SER A 130 12.50 -27.36 0.43
N ASN A 131 11.73 -27.53 1.52
CA ASN A 131 10.28 -27.37 1.47
C ASN A 131 9.94 -25.88 1.48
N LEU A 132 9.28 -25.43 0.42
CA LEU A 132 8.64 -24.12 0.37
C LEU A 132 7.25 -24.21 1.01
N THR A 133 6.92 -23.21 1.82
CA THR A 133 5.54 -22.86 2.16
C THR A 133 5.27 -21.46 1.62
N LEU A 134 4.31 -21.35 0.71
CA LEU A 134 3.82 -20.11 0.14
C LEU A 134 2.40 -19.89 0.61
N SER A 135 2.13 -18.76 1.25
CA SER A 135 0.82 -18.44 1.81
C SER A 135 0.34 -17.08 1.34
N LEU A 136 -0.93 -17.00 0.94
CA LEU A 136 -1.62 -15.75 0.63
C LEU A 136 -2.70 -15.53 1.69
N THR A 137 -2.59 -14.45 2.44
CA THR A 137 -3.43 -14.17 3.62
C THR A 137 -3.89 -12.72 3.62
N GLY A 138 -4.90 -12.39 4.44
CA GLY A 138 -5.39 -11.00 4.56
C GLY A 138 -6.24 -10.55 3.39
N LEU A 139 -6.85 -11.50 2.67
CA LEU A 139 -7.70 -11.25 1.51
C LEU A 139 -8.97 -10.49 1.90
N THR A 140 -9.25 -9.40 1.18
CA THR A 140 -10.52 -8.66 1.25
C THR A 140 -11.46 -9.02 0.11
N ALA A 141 -10.95 -9.72 -0.91
CA ALA A 141 -11.66 -10.24 -2.07
C ALA A 141 -10.94 -11.50 -2.58
N ASN A 142 -11.57 -12.21 -3.51
CA ASN A 142 -11.06 -13.46 -4.05
C ASN A 142 -9.78 -13.26 -4.88
N ALA A 143 -8.73 -13.98 -4.50
CA ALA A 143 -7.45 -13.99 -5.19
C ALA A 143 -6.77 -15.34 -4.96
N ASP A 144 -6.16 -15.85 -6.01
CA ASP A 144 -5.52 -17.15 -6.04
C ASP A 144 -3.99 -16.99 -6.08
N VAL A 145 -3.28 -18.08 -5.81
CA VAL A 145 -1.81 -18.12 -5.92
C VAL A 145 -1.31 -19.30 -6.73
N GLU A 146 -0.36 -19.03 -7.62
CA GLU A 146 0.36 -20.01 -8.43
C GLU A 146 1.85 -20.03 -8.07
N LEU A 147 2.42 -21.24 -8.05
CA LEU A 147 3.86 -21.46 -8.06
C LEU A 147 4.29 -21.88 -9.45
N LEU A 148 5.29 -21.22 -10.02
CA LEU A 148 5.77 -21.44 -11.38
C LEU A 148 7.28 -21.76 -11.40
N ASN A 149 7.71 -22.52 -12.40
CA ASN A 149 9.12 -22.80 -12.65
C ASN A 149 9.83 -21.63 -13.36
N SER A 150 11.14 -21.76 -13.59
CA SER A 150 11.96 -20.75 -14.26
C SER A 150 11.50 -20.35 -15.66
N SER A 151 10.75 -21.23 -16.34
CA SER A 151 10.19 -21.00 -17.68
C SER A 151 8.79 -20.37 -17.63
N GLY A 152 8.26 -20.05 -16.45
CA GLY A 152 6.91 -19.52 -16.26
C GLY A 152 5.80 -20.57 -16.41
N THR A 153 6.12 -21.87 -16.38
CA THR A 153 5.11 -22.93 -16.35
C THR A 153 4.62 -23.14 -14.92
N VAL A 154 3.30 -23.21 -14.74
CA VAL A 154 2.67 -23.50 -13.44
C VAL A 154 3.08 -24.90 -12.96
N ILE A 155 3.61 -24.96 -11.75
CA ILE A 155 3.89 -26.19 -11.00
C ILE A 155 2.65 -26.59 -10.19
N THR A 156 1.99 -25.61 -9.56
CA THR A 156 0.86 -25.84 -8.67
C THR A 156 0.08 -24.54 -8.43
N THR A 157 -1.21 -24.68 -8.17
CA THR A 157 -2.16 -23.59 -7.91
C THR A 157 -2.88 -23.85 -6.58
N ALA A 158 -3.12 -22.81 -5.80
CA ALA A 158 -4.09 -22.78 -4.72
C ALA A 158 -5.13 -21.70 -5.04
N ALA A 159 -6.41 -22.10 -5.03
CA ALA A 159 -7.54 -21.32 -5.49
C ALA A 159 -8.79 -21.65 -4.66
N ALA A 160 -8.71 -21.43 -3.34
CA ALA A 160 -9.87 -21.48 -2.47
C ALA A 160 -10.78 -20.29 -2.78
N THR A 161 -12.09 -20.46 -2.56
CA THR A 161 -13.04 -19.41 -2.91
C THR A 161 -13.16 -18.36 -1.80
N GLY A 162 -13.52 -17.14 -2.21
CA GLY A 162 -13.91 -16.06 -1.30
C GLY A 162 -12.70 -15.37 -0.68
N THR A 163 -12.63 -15.27 0.64
CA THR A 163 -11.51 -14.63 1.36
C THR A 163 -10.69 -15.65 2.17
N THR A 164 -10.84 -16.93 1.83
CA THR A 164 -10.06 -18.02 2.43
C THR A 164 -8.59 -17.83 2.08
N SER A 165 -7.69 -18.05 3.04
CA SER A 165 -6.26 -17.96 2.75
C SER A 165 -5.79 -19.10 1.86
N GLU A 166 -4.91 -18.79 0.91
CA GLU A 166 -4.27 -19.80 0.06
C GLU A 166 -2.99 -20.33 0.68
N SER A 167 -2.68 -21.60 0.39
CA SER A 167 -1.44 -22.21 0.84
C SER A 167 -0.95 -23.28 -0.13
N ILE A 168 0.32 -23.14 -0.52
CA ILE A 168 1.07 -24.14 -1.29
C ILE A 168 2.22 -24.64 -0.44
N THR A 169 2.38 -25.96 -0.35
CA THR A 169 3.61 -26.57 0.19
C THR A 169 4.23 -27.47 -0.86
N ARG A 170 5.52 -27.27 -1.16
CA ARG A 170 6.22 -28.02 -2.22
C ARG A 170 7.70 -28.20 -1.91
N LEU A 171 8.22 -29.41 -2.11
CA LEU A 171 9.67 -29.66 -2.14
C LEU A 171 10.24 -29.09 -3.45
N LEU A 172 11.16 -28.14 -3.35
CA LEU A 172 11.81 -27.49 -4.48
C LEU A 172 13.29 -27.84 -4.50
N SER A 173 13.78 -28.26 -5.67
CA SER A 173 15.21 -28.36 -5.94
C SER A 173 15.84 -26.97 -6.05
N THR A 174 17.16 -26.93 -6.21
CA THR A 174 17.88 -25.68 -6.45
C THR A 174 17.43 -25.05 -7.77
N GLY A 175 17.14 -23.75 -7.77
CA GLY A 175 16.75 -23.04 -8.99
C GLY A 175 15.97 -21.75 -8.73
N THR A 176 15.56 -21.12 -9.83
CA THR A 176 14.71 -19.93 -9.83
C THR A 176 13.26 -20.32 -10.02
N TYR A 177 12.40 -19.70 -9.22
CA TYR A 177 10.95 -19.93 -9.21
C TYR A 177 10.22 -18.60 -9.17
N TYR A 178 8.93 -18.64 -9.52
CA TYR A 178 8.04 -17.49 -9.41
C TYR A 178 6.82 -17.85 -8.57
N ALA A 179 6.34 -16.90 -7.79
CA ALA A 179 4.99 -16.90 -7.24
C ALA A 179 4.17 -15.86 -8.01
N ARG A 180 2.95 -16.21 -8.39
CA ARG A 180 1.99 -15.30 -9.01
C ARG A 180 0.75 -15.23 -8.12
N VAL A 181 0.35 -14.02 -7.74
CA VAL A 181 -0.95 -13.75 -7.13
C VAL A 181 -1.82 -13.08 -8.20
N TYR A 182 -3.07 -13.49 -8.33
CA TYR A 182 -3.99 -12.91 -9.32
C TYR A 182 -5.43 -12.90 -8.80
N GLN A 183 -6.21 -11.91 -9.23
CA GLN A 183 -7.64 -11.84 -8.89
C GLN A 183 -8.42 -12.98 -9.55
N SER A 184 -9.44 -13.51 -8.87
CA SER A 184 -10.20 -14.69 -9.30
C SER A 184 -11.71 -14.46 -9.24
#